data_AF-A0A382VVZ9-F1
#
_entry.id   AF-A0A382VVZ9-F1
#
_cell.length_a   1.000
_cell.length_b   1.000
_cell.length_c   1.000
_cell.angle_alpha   90.00
_cell.angle_beta   90.00
_cell.angle_gamma   90.00
#
_symmetry.space_group_name_H-M   'P 1'
#
loop_
_entity.id
_entity.type
_entity.pdbx_description
1 polymer ?
#
loop_
_entity_poly.entity_id
_entity_poly.type
_entity_poly.pdbx_seq_one_letter_code
_entity_poly.pdbx_strand_id
1 'polypeptide(L)'
;MRILLFSSRFLVGILFIISGLIKANDTIGFSYKLEEYFEVFGMEWLTDFSLLIAASICIFEILLGAMLLIGSRIKFTSWSLLLMIVFFAFLTFFSAYFNKVTDCGCFGDALKITPWQSFFKDVVLLFFIL
;
A
#
# COMPACT_ATOMS: atom_id res chain seq x y z
N MET A 1 -11.41 -25.17 -3.10
CA MET A 1 -10.39 -24.48 -2.28
C MET A 1 -9.15 -24.03 -3.07
N ARG A 2 -8.41 -24.88 -3.80
CA ARG A 2 -7.19 -24.43 -4.53
C ARG A 2 -7.42 -23.38 -5.62
N ILE A 3 -8.54 -23.46 -6.34
CA ILE A 3 -8.87 -22.49 -7.41
C ILE A 3 -9.17 -21.10 -6.82
N LEU A 4 -9.91 -21.03 -5.71
CA LEU A 4 -10.18 -19.78 -4.98
C LEU A 4 -8.89 -19.11 -4.49
N LEU A 5 -7.96 -19.89 -3.92
CA LEU A 5 -6.66 -19.40 -3.47
C LEU A 5 -5.76 -18.94 -4.63
N PHE A 6 -5.91 -19.54 -5.81
CA PHE A 6 -5.14 -19.14 -7.00
C PHE A 6 -5.69 -17.85 -7.59
N SER A 7 -7.02 -17.74 -7.70
CA SER A 7 -7.71 -16.53 -8.15
C SER A 7 -7.48 -15.34 -7.21
N SER A 8 -7.50 -15.55 -5.89
CA SER A 8 -7.23 -14.47 -4.93
C SER A 8 -5.80 -13.95 -5.05
N ARG A 9 -4.82 -14.85 -5.14
CA ARG A 9 -3.41 -14.47 -5.31
C ARG A 9 -3.15 -13.71 -6.60
N PHE A 10 -3.82 -14.11 -7.68
CA PHE A 10 -3.71 -13.42 -8.96
C PHE A 10 -4.29 -12.00 -8.87
N LEU A 11 -5.47 -11.83 -8.26
CA LEU A 11 -6.07 -10.52 -8.04
C LEU A 11 -5.22 -9.62 -7.12
N VAL A 12 -4.80 -10.14 -5.96
CA VAL A 12 -3.97 -9.39 -5.00
C VAL A 12 -2.66 -8.96 -5.66
N GLY A 13 -1.99 -9.87 -6.37
CA GLY A 13 -0.70 -9.60 -7.00
C GLY A 13 -0.80 -8.52 -8.08
N ILE A 14 -1.84 -8.58 -8.93
CA ILE A 14 -2.08 -7.54 -9.94
C ILE A 14 -2.38 -6.19 -9.29
N LEU A 15 -3.24 -6.17 -8.26
CA LEU A 15 -3.60 -4.93 -7.56
C LEU A 15 -2.37 -4.26 -6.94
N PHE A 16 -1.48 -5.03 -6.33
CA PHE A 16 -0.23 -4.54 -5.75
C PHE A 16 0.73 -3.98 -6.81
N ILE A 17 0.89 -4.68 -7.94
CA ILE A 17 1.74 -4.19 -9.03
C ILE A 17 1.19 -2.88 -9.60
N ILE A 18 -0.12 -2.81 -9.87
CA ILE A 18 -0.74 -1.61 -10.43
C ILE A 18 -0.63 -0.44 -9.43
N SER A 19 -0.96 -0.67 -8.16
CA SER A 19 -0.83 0.33 -7.09
C SER A 19 0.60 0.86 -6.98
N GLY A 20 1.60 -0.04 -6.91
CA GLY A 20 3.00 0.33 -6.84
C GLY A 20 3.49 1.10 -8.09
N LEU A 21 3.05 0.72 -9.29
CA LEU A 21 3.40 1.42 -10.53
C LEU A 21 2.82 2.84 -10.59
N ILE A 22 1.58 3.02 -10.12
CA ILE A 22 0.94 4.34 -10.10
C ILE A 22 1.64 5.26 -9.08
N LYS A 23 1.97 4.75 -7.89
CA LYS A 23 2.78 5.49 -6.91
C LYS A 23 4.19 5.78 -7.42
N ALA A 24 4.79 4.85 -8.16
CA ALA A 24 6.10 5.05 -8.78
C ALA A 24 6.09 6.12 -9.88
N ASN A 25 4.94 6.37 -10.51
CA ASN A 25 4.78 7.42 -11.50
C ASN A 25 4.72 8.83 -10.87
N ASP A 26 4.25 8.95 -9.62
CA ASP A 26 4.25 10.18 -8.84
C ASP A 26 4.80 9.97 -7.42
N THR A 27 6.09 9.64 -7.36
CA THR A 27 6.79 9.38 -6.09
C THR A 27 6.93 10.63 -5.23
N ILE A 28 6.97 11.81 -5.86
CA ILE A 28 7.09 13.09 -5.17
C ILE A 28 5.77 13.40 -4.45
N GLY A 29 4.62 13.28 -5.13
CA GLY A 29 3.31 13.43 -4.50
C GLY A 29 3.11 12.47 -3.34
N PHE A 30 3.53 11.21 -3.49
CA PHE A 30 3.48 10.23 -2.41
C PHE A 30 4.41 10.58 -1.23
N SER A 31 5.59 11.16 -1.49
CA SER A 31 6.51 11.58 -0.42
C SER A 31 5.98 12.75 0.41
N TYR A 32 5.25 13.71 -0.17
CA TYR A 32 4.62 14.78 0.60
C TYR A 32 3.56 14.23 1.55
N LYS A 33 2.81 13.21 1.12
CA LYS A 33 1.85 12.52 2.00
C LYS A 33 2.54 11.85 3.18
N LEU A 34 3.66 11.16 2.93
CA LEU A 34 4.45 10.53 3.99
C LEU A 34 5.06 11.56 4.95
N GLU A 35 5.48 12.71 4.44
CA GLU A 35 5.99 13.83 5.24
C GLU A 35 4.92 14.37 6.20
N GLU A 36 3.71 14.64 5.69
CA GLU A 36 2.56 15.04 6.52
C GLU A 36 2.25 14.00 7.61
N TYR A 37 2.36 12.70 7.33
CA TYR A 37 2.20 11.67 8.35
C TYR A 37 3.32 11.74 9.40
N PHE A 38 4.58 11.88 9.00
CA PHE A 38 5.71 11.94 9.92
C PHE A 38 5.65 13.15 10.85
N GLU A 39 5.24 14.31 10.34
CA GLU A 39 5.00 15.50 11.16
C GLU A 39 3.91 15.26 12.22
N VAL A 40 2.79 14.64 11.84
CA VAL A 40 1.70 14.37 12.80
C VAL A 40 2.11 13.34 13.85
N PHE A 41 2.97 12.38 13.50
CA PHE A 41 3.52 11.42 14.46
C PHE A 41 4.69 11.99 15.30
N GLY A 42 5.10 13.25 15.10
CA GLY A 42 6.23 13.86 15.79
C GLY A 42 7.59 13.26 15.40
N MET A 43 7.67 12.66 14.21
CA MET A 43 8.87 12.05 13.64
C MET A 43 9.49 12.94 12.57
N GLU A 44 9.75 14.20 12.90
CA GLU A 44 10.32 15.21 11.96
C GLU A 44 11.67 14.78 11.38
N TRP A 45 12.51 14.04 12.10
CA TRP A 45 13.76 13.47 11.57
C TRP A 45 13.61 12.51 10.37
N LEU A 46 12.41 11.99 10.08
CA LEU A 46 12.12 11.11 8.94
C LEU A 46 11.64 11.89 7.71
N THR A 47 11.29 13.17 7.83
CA THR A 47 10.76 13.98 6.72
C THR A 47 11.78 14.13 5.60
N ASP A 48 13.04 14.41 5.94
CA ASP A 48 14.17 14.49 4.99
C ASP A 48 14.38 13.18 4.22
N PHE A 49 14.02 12.04 4.82
CA PHE A 49 14.11 10.72 4.21
C PHE A 49 12.80 10.29 3.53
N SER A 50 11.75 11.12 3.54
CA SER A 50 10.42 10.76 3.05
C SER A 50 10.42 10.32 1.58
N LEU A 51 11.19 11.01 0.72
CA LEU A 51 11.33 10.64 -0.69
C LEU A 51 11.97 9.24 -0.85
N LEU A 52 13.01 8.94 -0.07
CA LEU A 52 13.68 7.65 -0.09
C LEU A 52 12.76 6.52 0.41
N ILE A 53 12.00 6.80 1.47
CA ILE A 53 11.01 5.86 2.04
C ILE A 53 9.87 5.64 1.04
N ALA A 54 9.36 6.70 0.40
CA ALA A 54 8.33 6.63 -0.63
C ALA A 54 8.78 5.74 -1.81
N ALA A 55 9.96 6.00 -2.35
CA ALA A 55 10.51 5.24 -3.48
C ALA A 55 10.76 3.77 -3.12
N SER A 56 11.34 3.51 -1.94
CA SER A 56 11.59 2.14 -1.48
C SER A 56 10.29 1.37 -1.29
N ILE A 57 9.26 1.97 -0.68
CA ILE A 57 7.93 1.39 -0.53
C ILE A 57 7.33 1.00 -1.90
N CYS A 58 7.41 1.87 -2.92
CA CYS A 58 6.90 1.57 -4.26
C CYS A 58 7.60 0.36 -4.89
N ILE A 59 8.94 0.31 -4.78
CA ILE A 59 9.74 -0.80 -5.30
C ILE A 59 9.38 -2.12 -4.59
N PHE A 60 9.25 -2.08 -3.26
CA PHE A 60 8.83 -3.25 -2.48
C PHE A 60 7.44 -3.74 -2.87
N GLU A 61 6.49 -2.83 -3.08
CA GLU A 61 5.12 -3.16 -3.46
C GLU A 61 5.05 -3.89 -4.80
N ILE A 62 5.77 -3.39 -5.81
CA ILE A 62 5.84 -4.01 -7.14
C ILE A 62 6.55 -5.37 -7.06
N LEU A 63 7.67 -5.45 -6.34
CA LEU A 63 8.43 -6.70 -6.18
C LEU A 63 7.59 -7.79 -5.48
N LEU A 64 6.94 -7.45 -4.37
CA LEU A 64 6.09 -8.39 -3.64
C LEU A 64 4.88 -8.83 -4.46
N GLY A 65 4.27 -7.91 -5.21
CA GLY A 65 3.19 -8.23 -6.15
C GLY A 65 3.65 -9.21 -7.25
N ALA A 66 4.81 -8.97 -7.86
CA ALA A 66 5.39 -9.87 -8.86
C ALA A 66 5.76 -11.24 -8.27
N MET A 67 6.37 -11.27 -7.08
CA MET A 67 6.70 -12.53 -6.39
C MET A 67 5.44 -13.34 -6.04
N LEU A 68 4.33 -12.67 -5.69
CA LEU A 68 3.07 -13.33 -5.38
C LEU A 68 2.46 -14.02 -6.62
N LEU A 69 2.52 -13.35 -7.78
CA LEU A 69 2.06 -13.87 -9.08
C LEU A 69 2.89 -15.05 -9.56
N ILE A 70 4.22 -14.96 -9.45
CA ILE A 70 5.13 -16.07 -9.79
C ILE A 70 4.97 -17.23 -8.81
N GLY A 71 4.50 -16.94 -7.59
CA GLY A 71 4.39 -17.91 -6.50
C GLY A 71 5.74 -18.31 -5.90
N SER A 72 6.72 -17.42 -5.99
CA SER A 72 8.02 -17.59 -5.35
C SER A 72 7.92 -17.24 -3.86
N ARG A 73 8.48 -18.09 -2.99
CA ARG A 73 8.55 -17.90 -1.52
C ARG A 73 7.25 -17.38 -0.88
N ILE A 74 6.13 -18.04 -1.18
CA ILE A 74 4.75 -17.63 -0.82
C ILE A 74 4.59 -17.24 0.65
N LYS A 75 5.18 -18.01 1.59
CA LYS A 75 5.09 -17.71 3.02
C LYS A 75 5.72 -16.36 3.38
N PHE A 76 6.88 -16.05 2.80
CA PHE A 76 7.57 -14.79 3.01
C PHE A 76 6.80 -13.64 2.35
N THR A 77 6.44 -13.79 1.07
CA THR A 77 5.71 -12.76 0.32
C THR A 77 4.38 -12.42 0.98
N SER A 78 3.63 -13.42 1.45
CA SER A 78 2.32 -13.20 2.11
C SER A 78 2.48 -12.47 3.46
N TRP A 79 3.48 -12.84 4.26
CA TRP A 79 3.76 -12.14 5.53
C TRP A 79 4.21 -10.69 5.30
N SER A 80 5.08 -10.45 4.32
CA SER A 80 5.54 -9.10 3.98
C SER A 80 4.40 -8.24 3.42
N LEU A 81 3.53 -8.82 2.57
CA LEU A 81 2.34 -8.14 2.07
C LEU A 81 1.37 -7.81 3.21
N LEU A 82 1.13 -8.73 4.13
CA LEU A 82 0.25 -8.49 5.27
C LEU A 82 0.75 -7.32 6.11
N LEU A 83 2.05 -7.28 6.41
CA LEU A 83 2.65 -6.17 7.14
C LEU A 83 2.48 -4.83 6.39
N MET A 84 2.71 -4.82 5.08
CA MET A 84 2.50 -3.63 4.25
C MET A 84 1.03 -3.16 4.24
N ILE A 85 0.09 -4.09 4.11
CA ILE A 85 -1.35 -3.77 4.15
C ILE A 85 -1.72 -3.19 5.51
N VAL A 86 -1.28 -3.80 6.60
CA VAL A 86 -1.55 -3.29 7.96
C VAL A 86 -0.95 -1.91 8.16
N PHE A 87 0.26 -1.66 7.67
CA PHE A 87 0.90 -0.35 7.72
C PHE A 87 0.10 0.71 6.94
N PHE A 88 -0.29 0.42 5.70
CA PHE A 88 -1.10 1.33 4.90
C PHE A 88 -2.51 1.53 5.47
N ALA A 89 -3.12 0.48 6.02
CA ALA A 89 -4.41 0.54 6.69
C ALA A 89 -4.34 1.45 7.94
N PHE A 90 -3.25 1.39 8.70
CA PHE A 90 -3.03 2.29 9.82
C PHE A 90 -2.90 3.75 9.37
N LEU A 91 -2.08 4.04 8.36
CA LEU A 91 -1.93 5.40 7.81
C LEU A 91 -3.25 5.96 7.25
N THR A 92 -3.98 5.14 6.48
CA THR A 92 -5.25 5.54 5.87
C THR A 92 -6.37 5.69 6.90
N PHE A 93 -6.44 4.83 7.92
CA PHE A 93 -7.36 4.99 9.04
C PHE A 93 -7.08 6.28 9.83
N PHE A 94 -5.81 6.56 10.09
CA PHE A 94 -5.41 7.77 10.78
C PHE A 94 -5.77 9.03 9.97
N SER A 95 -5.54 9.00 8.65
CA SER A 95 -5.99 10.08 7.75
C SER A 95 -7.52 10.25 7.75
N ALA A 96 -8.28 9.15 7.70
CA ALA A 96 -9.74 9.17 7.71
C ALA A 96 -10.35 9.66 9.03
N TYR A 97 -9.71 9.35 10.18
CA TYR A 97 -10.19 9.76 11.50
C TYR A 97 -9.87 11.24 11.80
N PHE A 98 -8.71 11.73 11.37
CA PHE A 98 -8.28 13.11 11.65
C PHE A 98 -8.58 14.12 10.53
N ASN A 99 -9.13 13.70 9.38
CA ASN A 99 -9.48 14.56 8.23
C ASN A 99 -8.33 15.49 7.77
N LYS A 100 -7.06 15.09 7.98
CA LYS A 100 -5.91 15.95 7.70
C LYS A 100 -5.32 15.78 6.31
N VAL A 101 -5.65 14.72 5.57
CA VAL A 101 -5.06 14.44 4.24
C VAL A 101 -6.16 13.95 3.28
N THR A 102 -6.60 14.82 2.37
CA THR A 102 -7.81 14.62 1.55
C THR A 102 -7.74 13.50 0.52
N ASP A 103 -6.55 12.99 0.19
CA ASP A 103 -6.39 11.97 -0.83
C ASP A 103 -5.43 10.89 -0.32
N CYS A 104 -5.94 9.66 -0.20
CA CYS A 104 -5.12 8.49 0.02
C CYS A 104 -4.21 8.35 -1.20
N GLY A 105 -2.97 8.81 -1.09
CA GLY A 105 -1.89 8.69 -2.09
C GLY A 105 -1.52 7.24 -2.45
N CYS A 106 -2.46 6.30 -2.32
CA CYS A 106 -2.36 4.94 -2.82
C CYS A 106 -2.52 4.87 -4.35
N PHE A 107 -3.02 5.93 -5.01
CA PHE A 107 -3.29 5.95 -6.46
C PHE A 107 -2.83 7.21 -7.20
N GLY A 108 -2.06 8.11 -6.56
CA GLY A 108 -1.81 9.45 -7.13
C GLY A 108 -3.12 10.17 -7.48
N ASP A 109 -3.03 11.37 -8.06
CA ASP A 109 -4.22 12.15 -8.44
C ASP A 109 -5.05 11.58 -9.62
N ALA A 110 -4.85 10.31 -10.01
CA ALA A 110 -5.50 9.71 -11.19
C ALA A 110 -6.85 9.01 -10.89
N LEU A 111 -7.11 8.60 -9.65
CA LEU A 111 -8.37 7.95 -9.24
C LEU A 111 -8.73 8.32 -7.79
N LYS A 112 -9.66 9.27 -7.60
CA LYS A 112 -10.23 9.63 -6.29
C LYS A 112 -11.04 8.46 -5.71
N ILE A 113 -10.39 7.57 -4.98
CA ILE A 113 -11.05 6.53 -4.18
C ILE A 113 -11.09 7.01 -2.73
N THR A 114 -12.26 6.96 -2.10
CA THR A 114 -12.44 7.36 -0.70
C THR A 114 -11.62 6.47 0.24
N PRO A 115 -11.08 7.00 1.36
CA PRO A 115 -10.29 6.22 2.32
C PRO A 115 -10.99 4.95 2.80
N TRP A 116 -12.31 5.05 2.99
CA TRP A 116 -13.18 3.94 3.40
C TRP A 116 -13.29 2.82 2.36
N GLN A 117 -13.22 3.13 1.06
CA GLN A 117 -13.21 2.11 0.00
C GLN A 117 -11.89 1.36 -0.07
N SER A 118 -10.75 2.04 0.14
CA SER A 118 -9.44 1.36 0.21
C SER A 118 -9.34 0.44 1.43
N PHE A 119 -9.79 0.90 2.60
CA PHE A 119 -9.81 0.07 3.81
C PHE A 119 -10.66 -1.19 3.65
N PHE A 120 -11.87 -1.08 3.09
CA PHE A 120 -12.72 -2.26 2.83
C PHE A 120 -12.10 -3.21 1.79
N LYS A 121 -11.41 -2.69 0.77
CA LYS A 121 -10.68 -3.51 -0.20
C LYS A 121 -9.58 -4.33 0.49
N ASP A 122 -8.83 -3.70 1.39
CA ASP A 122 -7.71 -4.31 2.10
C ASP A 122 -8.17 -5.36 3.13
N VAL A 123 -9.30 -5.12 3.83
CA VAL A 123 -9.93 -6.10 4.73
C VAL A 123 -10.44 -7.34 3.98
N VAL A 124 -11.04 -7.14 2.79
CA VAL A 124 -11.48 -8.25 1.93
C VAL A 124 -10.27 -9.04 1.40
N LEU A 125 -9.19 -8.37 1.00
CA LEU A 125 -7.95 -9.02 0.55
C LEU A 125 -7.29 -9.84 1.68
N LEU A 126 -7.32 -9.33 2.92
CA LEU A 126 -6.86 -10.04 4.12
C LEU A 126 -7.62 -11.35 4.34
N PHE A 127 -8.94 -11.34 4.16
CA PHE A 127 -9.77 -12.55 4.25
C PHE A 127 -9.46 -13.58 3.15
N PHE A 128 -9.02 -13.12 1.98
CA PHE A 128 -8.70 -13.98 0.83
C PHE A 128 -7.26 -14.53 0.82
N ILE A 129 -6.38 -14.00 1.67
CA ILE A 129 -4.99 -14.45 1.84
C ILE A 129 -4.87 -15.54 2.93
N LEU A 130 -5.79 -15.56 3.91
CA LEU A 130 -5.82 -16.54 5.00
C LEU A 130 -6.35 -17.92 4.58
#